data_AF-F4P3L5-F1
#
_entry.id   AF-F4P3L5-F1
#
_cell.length_a   1.000
_cell.length_b   1.000
_cell.length_c   1.000
_cell.angle_alpha   90.00
_cell.angle_beta   90.00
_cell.angle_gamma   90.00
#
_symmetry.space_group_name_H-M   'P 1'
#
loop_
_entity.id
_entity.type
_entity.pdbx_description
1 polymer ?
#
loop_
_entity_poly.entity_id
_entity_poly.type
_entity_poly.pdbx_seq_one_letter_code
_entity_poly.pdbx_strand_id
1 'polypeptide(L)'
;MSLYVNEQEVMSPASQQVKIAEGLIITVLTQDNYTVWANQMEAAFETLDLWESHIIGELPEKIERDYKLKEFKARGILQATVSSKFKFMLCDSNGIQLDARKIWVGLKNHYVDYCERSLTRSEEAMANLQYDPRKGVEELYNTMTSLRHKIAAANIFWGEKVFASRVMAKLVSKSREWRYFEGHTVRWTDEMLSPNKFLSELIEEEIKLINMGALPRHGVDDTIYEANYASRNHRNLRKGSTSHGPNAHGA
;
A
#
# COMPACT_ATOMS: atom_id res chain seq x y z
N MET A 1 2.18 -46.43 -17.81
CA MET A 1 1.65 -45.39 -18.71
C MET A 1 1.69 -44.07 -17.97
N SER A 2 2.58 -43.19 -18.40
CA SER A 2 2.80 -41.86 -17.81
C SER A 2 1.76 -40.90 -18.39
N LEU A 3 0.86 -40.38 -17.57
CA LEU A 3 -0.02 -39.28 -17.97
C LEU A 3 0.65 -37.98 -17.52
N TYR A 4 1.38 -37.38 -18.46
CA TYR A 4 1.78 -35.98 -18.39
C TYR A 4 0.51 -35.13 -18.37
N VAL A 5 0.28 -34.41 -17.27
CA VAL A 5 -0.69 -33.32 -17.23
C VAL A 5 0.05 -32.08 -17.65
N ASN A 6 -0.39 -31.49 -18.75
CA ASN A 6 0.13 -30.26 -19.34
C ASN A 6 0.14 -29.12 -18.30
N GLU A 7 1.34 -28.70 -17.91
CA GLU A 7 1.61 -27.38 -17.35
C GLU A 7 1.56 -26.36 -18.49
N GLN A 8 0.37 -25.90 -18.86
CA GLN A 8 0.17 -24.58 -19.49
C GLN A 8 -1.33 -24.32 -19.66
N GLU A 9 -1.94 -23.75 -18.63
CA GLU A 9 -3.07 -22.86 -18.85
C GLU A 9 -2.88 -21.64 -17.94
N VAL A 10 -2.52 -20.53 -18.59
CA VAL A 10 -2.44 -19.20 -18.00
C VAL A 10 -3.87 -18.80 -17.63
N MET A 11 -4.28 -19.14 -16.40
CA MET A 11 -5.55 -18.72 -15.83
C MET A 11 -5.33 -17.54 -14.90
N SER A 12 -5.99 -16.44 -15.22
CA SER A 12 -6.08 -15.19 -14.45
C SER A 12 -6.36 -15.46 -12.95
N PRO A 13 -5.89 -14.64 -11.99
CA PRO A 13 -6.02 -14.88 -10.54
C PRO A 13 -7.43 -14.59 -10.04
N ALA A 14 -8.44 -15.25 -10.60
CA ALA A 14 -9.79 -15.30 -10.07
C ALA A 14 -9.82 -16.38 -8.97
N SER A 15 -10.16 -15.96 -7.75
CA SER A 15 -10.25 -16.77 -6.52
C SER A 15 -10.65 -18.21 -6.77
N GLN A 16 -9.70 -19.15 -6.70
CA GLN A 16 -10.00 -20.58 -6.68
C GLN A 16 -10.98 -20.85 -5.52
N GLN A 17 -12.02 -21.64 -5.77
CA GLN A 17 -13.03 -22.02 -4.78
C GLN A 17 -13.05 -23.54 -4.65
N VAL A 18 -13.26 -24.03 -3.44
CA VAL A 18 -13.31 -25.45 -3.10
C VAL A 18 -14.68 -25.77 -2.54
N LYS A 19 -15.41 -26.67 -3.19
CA LYS A 19 -16.67 -27.21 -2.68
C LYS A 19 -16.37 -28.25 -1.61
N ILE A 20 -16.80 -28.01 -0.38
CA ILE A 20 -16.58 -28.89 0.77
C ILE A 20 -17.82 -29.79 1.00
N ALA A 21 -19.01 -29.21 0.88
CA ALA A 21 -20.28 -29.91 0.98
C ALA A 21 -21.34 -29.19 0.11
N GLU A 22 -22.55 -29.75 0.03
CA GLU A 22 -23.66 -29.08 -0.66
C GLU A 22 -23.97 -27.75 0.05
N GLY A 23 -23.95 -26.64 -0.70
CA GLY A 23 -24.11 -25.30 -0.15
C GLY A 23 -22.89 -24.72 0.60
N LEU A 24 -21.78 -25.47 0.71
CA LEU A 24 -20.58 -25.03 1.44
C LEU A 24 -19.37 -24.92 0.50
N ILE A 25 -19.04 -23.68 0.15
CA ILE A 25 -17.93 -23.33 -0.75
C ILE A 25 -16.96 -22.42 0.01
N ILE A 26 -15.68 -22.78 -0.01
CA ILE A 26 -14.62 -22.01 0.64
C ILE A 26 -13.66 -21.51 -0.42
N THR A 27 -13.33 -20.23 -0.39
CA THR A 27 -12.28 -19.66 -1.25
C THR A 27 -10.91 -20.24 -0.89
N VAL A 28 -9.99 -20.35 -1.83
CA VAL A 28 -8.61 -20.74 -1.52
C VAL A 28 -7.91 -19.57 -0.85
N LEU A 29 -7.22 -19.85 0.26
CA LEU A 29 -6.47 -18.88 1.04
C LEU A 29 -5.35 -18.26 0.21
N THR A 30 -5.40 -16.95 0.07
CA THR A 30 -4.35 -16.09 -0.44
C THR A 30 -3.93 -15.10 0.66
N GLN A 31 -2.93 -14.27 0.36
CA GLN A 31 -2.44 -13.27 1.31
C GLN A 31 -3.47 -12.16 1.57
N ASP A 32 -4.39 -11.92 0.63
CA ASP A 32 -5.28 -10.76 0.64
C ASP A 32 -6.70 -11.10 1.09
N ASN A 33 -7.05 -12.38 1.24
CA ASN A 33 -8.41 -12.82 1.55
C ASN A 33 -8.54 -13.57 2.89
N TYR A 34 -7.53 -13.51 3.77
CA TYR A 34 -7.51 -14.27 5.02
C TYR A 34 -8.80 -14.13 5.84
N THR A 35 -9.33 -12.91 6.03
CA THR A 35 -10.56 -12.70 6.80
C THR A 35 -11.78 -13.38 6.17
N VAL A 36 -11.91 -13.30 4.85
CA VAL A 36 -12.99 -13.97 4.11
C VAL A 36 -12.85 -15.48 4.22
N TRP A 37 -11.63 -15.99 4.03
CA TRP A 37 -11.31 -17.40 4.16
C TRP A 37 -11.59 -17.92 5.58
N ALA A 38 -11.15 -17.21 6.61
CA ALA A 38 -11.31 -17.58 8.01
C ALA A 38 -12.80 -17.64 8.39
N ASN A 39 -13.60 -16.63 7.99
CA ASN A 39 -15.04 -16.64 8.23
C ASN A 39 -15.74 -17.82 7.54
N GLN A 40 -15.35 -18.15 6.29
CA GLN A 40 -15.89 -19.30 5.57
C GLN A 40 -15.48 -20.63 6.22
N MET A 41 -14.27 -20.72 6.73
CA MET A 41 -13.78 -21.89 7.47
C MET A 41 -14.51 -22.09 8.80
N GLU A 42 -14.73 -21.02 9.57
CA GLU A 42 -15.49 -21.06 10.82
C GLU A 42 -16.93 -21.53 10.56
N ALA A 43 -17.61 -20.95 9.56
CA ALA A 43 -18.94 -21.38 9.14
C ALA A 43 -18.97 -22.85 8.71
N ALA A 44 -17.92 -23.32 8.03
CA ALA A 44 -17.81 -24.71 7.61
C ALA A 44 -17.61 -25.67 8.78
N PHE A 45 -16.77 -25.30 9.75
CA PHE A 45 -16.55 -26.09 10.95
C PHE A 45 -17.79 -26.20 11.81
N GLU A 46 -18.55 -25.11 11.95
CA GLU A 46 -19.83 -25.10 12.66
C GLU A 46 -20.89 -25.94 11.94
N THR A 47 -21.08 -25.74 10.63
CA THR A 47 -22.08 -26.47 9.83
C THR A 47 -21.85 -27.98 9.83
N LEU A 48 -20.58 -28.41 9.87
CA LEU A 48 -20.20 -29.82 9.82
C LEU A 48 -20.04 -30.46 11.22
N ASP A 49 -20.39 -29.73 12.29
CA ASP A 49 -20.15 -30.13 13.69
C ASP A 49 -18.71 -30.64 13.90
N LEU A 50 -17.74 -29.93 13.31
CA LEU A 50 -16.33 -30.25 13.51
C LEU A 50 -15.91 -29.63 14.82
N TRP A 51 -15.70 -28.31 14.87
CA TRP A 51 -15.29 -27.60 16.09
C TRP A 51 -16.12 -26.33 16.28
N GLU A 52 -16.36 -25.97 17.54
CA GLU A 52 -16.91 -24.66 17.89
C GLU A 52 -15.84 -23.58 17.72
N SER A 53 -16.24 -22.40 17.23
CA SER A 53 -15.36 -21.28 16.82
C SER A 53 -14.37 -20.80 17.90
N HIS A 54 -14.60 -21.11 19.18
CA HIS A 54 -13.73 -20.76 20.31
C HIS A 54 -12.74 -21.87 20.70
N ILE A 55 -12.91 -23.11 20.22
CA ILE A 55 -12.14 -24.28 20.65
C ILE A 55 -10.97 -24.54 19.70
N ILE A 56 -9.96 -23.68 19.79
CA ILE A 56 -8.60 -24.02 19.36
C ILE A 56 -7.59 -23.83 20.50
N GLY A 57 -8.07 -23.46 21.69
CA GLY A 57 -7.23 -23.24 22.88
C GLY A 57 -6.86 -24.51 23.64
N GLU A 58 -7.81 -25.43 23.89
CA GLU A 58 -7.61 -26.48 24.90
C GLU A 58 -7.93 -27.89 24.37
N LEU A 59 -6.97 -28.81 24.54
CA LEU A 59 -7.14 -30.23 24.25
C LEU A 59 -8.14 -30.85 25.23
N PRO A 60 -9.05 -31.73 24.78
CA PRO A 60 -9.87 -32.49 25.72
C PRO A 60 -8.99 -33.39 26.59
N GLU A 61 -9.38 -33.58 27.84
CA GLU A 61 -8.64 -34.41 28.81
C GLU A 61 -8.46 -35.87 28.33
N LYS A 62 -9.37 -36.36 27.49
CA LYS A 62 -9.30 -37.66 26.84
C LYS A 62 -9.57 -37.56 25.34
N ILE A 63 -8.69 -38.16 24.54
CA ILE A 63 -8.81 -38.21 23.09
C ILE A 63 -9.66 -39.42 22.69
N GLU A 64 -10.92 -39.17 22.36
CA GLU A 64 -11.86 -40.20 21.92
C GLU A 64 -11.84 -40.40 20.39
N ARG A 65 -12.52 -41.45 19.92
CA ARG A 65 -12.61 -41.76 18.48
C ARG A 65 -13.29 -40.63 17.69
N ASP A 66 -14.33 -40.03 18.26
CA ASP A 66 -15.05 -38.92 17.63
C ASP A 66 -14.13 -37.70 17.43
N TYR A 67 -13.36 -37.35 18.46
CA TYR A 67 -12.35 -36.30 18.38
C TYR A 67 -11.38 -36.52 17.20
N LYS A 68 -10.81 -37.73 17.07
CA LYS A 68 -9.87 -38.04 15.98
C LYS A 68 -10.52 -37.92 14.59
N LEU A 69 -11.81 -38.26 14.47
CA LEU A 69 -12.56 -38.13 13.22
C LEU A 69 -12.80 -36.67 12.86
N LYS A 70 -13.21 -35.84 13.83
CA LYS A 70 -13.40 -34.39 13.67
C LYS A 70 -12.07 -33.71 13.28
N GLU A 71 -10.97 -34.08 13.93
CA GLU A 71 -9.62 -33.60 13.62
C GLU A 71 -9.19 -33.95 12.17
N PHE A 72 -9.41 -35.20 11.75
CA PHE A 72 -9.10 -35.64 10.39
C PHE A 72 -9.89 -34.87 9.32
N LYS A 73 -11.19 -34.68 9.55
CA LYS A 73 -12.06 -33.93 8.63
C LYS A 73 -11.65 -32.45 8.55
N ALA A 74 -11.44 -31.80 9.70
CA ALA A 74 -11.02 -30.40 9.75
C ALA A 74 -9.67 -30.20 9.02
N ARG A 75 -8.73 -31.13 9.20
CA ARG A 75 -7.44 -31.09 8.50
C ARG A 75 -7.62 -31.21 6.99
N GLY A 76 -8.49 -32.11 6.52
CA GLY A 76 -8.76 -32.27 5.10
C GLY A 76 -9.28 -30.98 4.45
N ILE A 77 -10.19 -30.28 5.13
CA ILE A 77 -10.72 -28.99 4.66
C ILE A 77 -9.61 -27.94 4.59
N LEU A 78 -8.81 -27.80 5.66
CA LEU A 78 -7.68 -26.86 5.69
C LEU A 78 -6.68 -27.15 4.56
N GLN A 79 -6.30 -28.41 4.35
CA GLN A 79 -5.34 -28.78 3.30
C GLN A 79 -5.88 -28.48 1.90
N ALA A 80 -7.18 -28.62 1.68
CA ALA A 80 -7.81 -28.37 0.38
C ALA A 80 -7.93 -26.87 0.07
N THR A 81 -8.10 -26.03 1.09
CA THR A 81 -8.38 -24.59 0.93
C THR A 81 -7.16 -23.71 1.10
N VAL A 82 -5.97 -24.27 1.31
CA VAL A 82 -4.72 -23.52 1.47
C VAL A 82 -3.94 -23.49 0.15
N SER A 83 -3.59 -22.29 -0.33
CA SER A 83 -2.81 -22.16 -1.58
C SER A 83 -1.40 -22.72 -1.44
N SER A 84 -0.75 -22.96 -2.60
CA SER A 84 0.65 -23.43 -2.67
C SER A 84 1.61 -22.62 -1.80
N LYS A 85 1.39 -21.30 -1.68
CA LYS A 85 2.20 -20.37 -0.89
C LYS A 85 2.23 -20.72 0.61
N PHE A 86 1.17 -21.32 1.13
CA PHE A 86 0.99 -21.60 2.55
C PHE A 86 1.10 -23.10 2.88
N LYS A 87 1.38 -23.96 1.88
CA LYS A 87 1.52 -25.42 2.10
C LYS A 87 2.61 -25.78 3.12
N PHE A 88 3.64 -24.95 3.26
CA PHE A 88 4.70 -25.14 4.27
C PHE A 88 4.15 -25.11 5.71
N MET A 89 2.97 -24.53 5.93
CA MET A 89 2.32 -24.43 7.23
C MET A 89 1.46 -25.65 7.59
N LEU A 90 1.37 -26.63 6.69
CA LEU A 90 0.59 -27.86 6.89
C LEU A 90 1.41 -28.96 7.60
N CYS A 91 2.74 -28.79 7.68
CA CYS A 91 3.66 -29.75 8.27
C CYS A 91 4.60 -29.08 9.27
N ASP A 92 5.16 -29.88 10.19
CA ASP A 92 6.24 -29.45 11.06
C ASP A 92 7.60 -29.39 10.32
N SER A 93 8.67 -29.06 11.05
CA SER A 93 10.03 -28.98 10.49
C SER A 93 10.57 -30.30 9.94
N ASN A 94 9.97 -31.43 10.31
CA ASN A 94 10.34 -32.77 9.83
C ASN A 94 9.45 -33.24 8.67
N GLY A 95 8.52 -32.40 8.20
CA GLY A 95 7.56 -32.76 7.16
C GLY A 95 6.36 -33.58 7.66
N ILE A 96 6.21 -33.75 8.98
CA ILE A 96 5.09 -34.48 9.57
C ILE A 96 3.85 -33.58 9.53
N GLN A 97 2.74 -34.11 9.02
CA GLN A 97 1.49 -33.36 8.97
C GLN A 97 1.05 -32.90 10.35
N LEU A 98 0.73 -31.62 10.46
CA LEU A 98 0.23 -31.02 11.67
C LEU A 98 -1.25 -31.39 11.89
N ASP A 99 -1.63 -31.38 13.16
CA ASP A 99 -3.03 -31.41 13.58
C ASP A 99 -3.74 -30.14 13.08
N ALA A 100 -5.04 -30.24 12.78
CA ALA A 100 -5.82 -29.13 12.24
C ALA A 100 -5.74 -27.87 13.14
N ARG A 101 -5.59 -28.05 14.46
CA ARG A 101 -5.51 -26.95 15.44
C ARG A 101 -4.23 -26.16 15.24
N LYS A 102 -3.12 -26.88 15.12
CA LYS A 102 -1.79 -26.29 14.90
C LYS A 102 -1.74 -25.58 13.56
N ILE A 103 -2.37 -26.14 12.52
CA ILE A 103 -2.49 -25.50 11.21
C ILE A 103 -3.27 -24.20 11.32
N TRP A 104 -4.46 -24.21 11.95
CA TRP A 104 -5.27 -23.01 12.12
C TRP A 104 -4.55 -21.91 12.90
N VAL A 105 -3.98 -22.24 14.07
CA VAL A 105 -3.22 -21.27 14.89
C VAL A 105 -2.03 -20.74 14.11
N GLY A 106 -1.30 -21.61 13.40
CA GLY A 106 -0.19 -21.21 12.55
C GLY A 106 -0.62 -20.19 11.50
N LEU A 107 -1.70 -20.47 10.75
CA LEU A 107 -2.24 -19.58 9.72
C LEU A 107 -2.70 -18.25 10.29
N LYS A 108 -3.39 -18.27 11.44
CA LYS A 108 -3.82 -17.07 12.15
C LYS A 108 -2.64 -16.21 12.59
N ASN A 109 -1.65 -16.81 13.24
CA ASN A 109 -0.45 -16.09 13.70
C ASN A 109 0.34 -15.53 12.52
N HIS A 110 0.50 -16.28 11.43
CA HIS A 110 1.18 -15.80 10.24
C HIS A 110 0.48 -14.58 9.61
N TYR A 111 -0.86 -14.58 9.61
CA TYR A 111 -1.62 -13.43 9.16
C TYR A 111 -1.44 -12.22 10.08
N VAL A 112 -1.51 -12.41 11.41
CA VAL A 112 -1.25 -11.34 12.39
C VAL A 112 0.15 -10.76 12.20
N ASP A 113 1.19 -11.60 12.14
CA ASP A 113 2.57 -11.19 11.88
C ASP A 113 2.72 -10.46 10.54
N TYR A 114 1.95 -10.86 9.53
CA TYR A 114 1.93 -10.18 8.23
C TYR A 114 1.29 -8.79 8.34
N CYS A 115 0.15 -8.66 9.03
CA CYS A 115 -0.51 -7.39 9.29
C CYS A 115 0.38 -6.43 10.06
N GLU A 116 1.05 -6.90 11.12
CA GLU A 116 1.99 -6.09 11.92
C GLU A 116 3.17 -5.59 11.07
N ARG A 117 3.79 -6.47 10.27
CA ARG A 117 4.87 -6.07 9.36
C ARG A 117 4.39 -5.12 8.27
N SER A 118 3.18 -5.33 7.74
CA SER A 118 2.57 -4.45 6.74
C SER A 118 2.26 -3.06 7.30
N LEU A 119 1.76 -3.01 8.54
CA LEU A 119 1.55 -1.77 9.29
C LEU A 119 2.87 -1.02 9.47
N THR A 120 3.88 -1.70 10.05
CA THR A 120 5.21 -1.12 10.29
C THR A 120 5.80 -0.53 9.00
N ARG A 121 5.75 -1.28 7.89
CA ARG A 121 6.21 -0.79 6.58
C ARG A 121 5.41 0.39 6.06
N SER A 122 4.10 0.43 6.30
CA SER A 122 3.24 1.53 5.86
C SER A 122 3.51 2.80 6.67
N GLU A 123 3.77 2.67 7.97
CA GLU A 123 4.18 3.77 8.84
C GLU A 123 5.58 4.30 8.47
N GLU A 124 6.55 3.41 8.23
CA GLU A 124 7.87 3.77 7.74
C GLU A 124 7.80 4.46 6.37
N ALA A 125 7.00 3.94 5.43
CA ALA A 125 6.80 4.55 4.13
C ALA A 125 6.15 5.94 4.26
N MET A 126 5.16 6.12 5.13
CA MET A 126 4.54 7.41 5.43
C MET A 126 5.56 8.40 6.03
N ALA A 127 6.41 7.93 6.96
CA ALA A 127 7.45 8.74 7.59
C ALA A 127 8.52 9.18 6.57
N ASN A 128 8.92 8.29 5.67
CA ASN A 128 9.99 8.53 4.70
C ASN A 128 9.51 9.21 3.40
N LEU A 129 8.20 9.20 3.11
CA LEU A 129 7.65 9.86 1.93
C LEU A 129 8.00 11.35 1.93
N GLN A 130 8.50 11.84 0.79
CA GLN A 130 8.82 13.26 0.58
C GLN A 130 8.00 13.81 -0.57
N TYR A 131 7.67 15.10 -0.47
CA TYR A 131 7.12 15.85 -1.58
C TYR A 131 8.21 16.04 -2.65
N ASP A 132 7.87 15.73 -3.90
CA ASP A 132 8.68 16.06 -5.08
C ASP A 132 7.93 17.10 -5.93
N PRO A 133 8.38 18.36 -5.93
CA PRO A 133 7.75 19.42 -6.72
C PRO A 133 7.70 19.16 -8.23
N ARG A 134 8.52 18.25 -8.77
CA ARG A 134 8.51 17.92 -10.19
C ARG A 134 7.41 16.93 -10.56
N LYS A 135 6.92 16.18 -9.57
CA LYS A 135 5.85 15.18 -9.68
C LYS A 135 4.49 15.75 -9.31
N GLY A 136 4.47 16.75 -8.45
CA GLY A 136 3.27 17.48 -8.06
C GLY A 136 2.64 16.97 -6.76
N VAL A 137 1.76 17.78 -6.19
CA VAL A 137 1.12 17.55 -4.88
C VAL A 137 0.13 16.39 -4.93
N GLU A 138 -0.47 16.13 -6.08
CA GLU A 138 -1.42 15.05 -6.29
C GLU A 138 -0.77 13.67 -6.08
N GLU A 139 0.46 13.44 -6.57
CA GLU A 139 1.17 12.16 -6.37
C GLU A 139 1.43 11.92 -4.87
N LEU A 140 1.90 12.95 -4.16
CA LEU A 140 2.10 12.90 -2.72
C LEU A 140 0.79 12.55 -2.00
N TYR A 141 -0.27 13.29 -2.30
CA TYR A 141 -1.57 13.15 -1.65
C TYR A 141 -2.17 11.76 -1.84
N ASN A 142 -2.16 11.26 -3.08
CA ASN A 142 -2.68 9.94 -3.42
C ASN A 142 -1.86 8.83 -2.74
N THR A 143 -0.53 8.97 -2.70
CA THR A 143 0.35 8.03 -1.99
C THR A 143 0.07 8.02 -0.49
N MET A 144 -0.05 9.20 0.13
CA MET A 144 -0.40 9.32 1.55
C MET A 144 -1.79 8.76 1.86
N THR A 145 -2.76 8.95 0.97
CA THR A 145 -4.13 8.41 1.11
C THR A 145 -4.12 6.88 1.07
N SER A 146 -3.39 6.28 0.11
CA SER A 146 -3.23 4.81 0.04
C SER A 146 -2.59 4.24 1.31
N LEU A 147 -1.55 4.89 1.82
CA LEU A 147 -0.90 4.50 3.07
C LEU A 147 -1.81 4.69 4.30
N ARG A 148 -2.60 5.77 4.36
CA ARG A 148 -3.61 5.99 5.41
C ARG A 148 -4.63 4.86 5.43
N HIS A 149 -5.10 4.37 4.28
CA HIS A 149 -6.02 3.24 4.22
C HIS A 149 -5.40 1.94 4.74
N LYS A 150 -4.12 1.67 4.43
CA LYS A 150 -3.40 0.50 4.94
C LYS A 150 -3.22 0.56 6.46
N ILE A 151 -2.95 1.74 7.00
CA ILE A 151 -2.80 1.98 8.45
C ILE A 151 -4.17 1.88 9.15
N ALA A 152 -5.23 2.43 8.56
CA ALA A 152 -6.59 2.35 9.09
C ALA A 152 -7.12 0.91 9.15
N ALA A 153 -6.70 0.03 8.23
CA ALA A 153 -7.02 -1.39 8.28
C ALA A 153 -6.48 -2.10 9.53
N ALA A 154 -5.51 -1.49 10.24
CA ALA A 154 -5.01 -1.94 11.53
C ALA A 154 -5.66 -1.19 12.73
N ASN A 155 -6.84 -0.59 12.54
CA ASN A 155 -7.58 0.21 13.53
C ASN A 155 -6.89 1.49 14.00
N ILE A 156 -5.92 2.02 13.25
CA ILE A 156 -5.30 3.32 13.52
C ILE A 156 -5.95 4.37 12.61
N PHE A 157 -6.90 5.12 13.16
CA PHE A 157 -7.67 6.12 12.42
C PHE A 157 -7.12 7.52 12.62
N TRP A 158 -6.84 8.21 11.51
CA TRP A 158 -6.56 9.63 11.51
C TRP A 158 -7.77 10.36 10.95
N GLY A 159 -8.30 11.34 11.69
CA GLY A 159 -9.32 12.26 11.17
C GLY A 159 -8.74 13.19 10.10
N GLU A 160 -9.60 13.87 9.35
CA GLU A 160 -9.18 14.71 8.22
C GLU A 160 -8.20 15.81 8.62
N LYS A 161 -8.38 16.46 9.77
CA LYS A 161 -7.42 17.45 10.29
C LYS A 161 -6.02 16.89 10.53
N VAL A 162 -5.93 15.69 11.10
CA VAL A 162 -4.64 15.05 11.37
C VAL A 162 -3.96 14.67 10.06
N PHE A 163 -4.74 14.14 9.12
CA PHE A 163 -4.23 13.79 7.79
C PHE A 163 -3.75 15.02 7.02
N ALA A 164 -4.56 16.08 6.96
CA ALA A 164 -4.22 17.34 6.32
C ALA A 164 -2.96 17.99 6.92
N SER A 165 -2.85 18.00 8.26
CA SER A 165 -1.65 18.50 8.95
C SER A 165 -0.40 17.72 8.54
N ARG A 166 -0.50 16.39 8.39
CA ARG A 166 0.61 15.56 7.91
C ARG A 166 0.97 15.85 6.46
N VAL A 167 -0.01 16.04 5.58
CA VAL A 167 0.23 16.43 4.18
C VAL A 167 0.96 17.77 4.13
N MET A 168 0.47 18.78 4.87
CA MET A 168 1.10 20.10 4.94
C MET A 168 2.53 20.03 5.47
N ALA A 169 2.78 19.22 6.50
CA ALA A 169 4.13 19.03 7.03
C ALA A 169 5.10 18.49 5.97
N LYS A 170 4.66 17.56 5.10
CA LYS A 170 5.48 17.07 3.98
C LYS A 170 5.78 18.16 2.97
N LEU A 171 4.79 18.96 2.60
CA LEU A 171 4.93 20.07 1.64
C LEU A 171 5.88 21.15 2.18
N VAL A 172 5.65 21.61 3.41
CA VAL A 172 6.43 22.66 4.08
C VAL A 172 7.86 22.23 4.37
N SER A 173 8.09 20.93 4.66
CA SER A 173 9.43 20.40 4.87
C SER A 173 10.33 20.54 3.64
N LYS A 174 9.74 20.52 2.44
CA LYS A 174 10.47 20.57 1.18
C LYS A 174 10.50 21.96 0.55
N SER A 175 9.40 22.71 0.63
CA SER A 175 9.32 24.09 0.14
C SER A 175 8.58 24.97 1.14
N ARG A 176 9.23 26.07 1.54
CA ARG A 176 8.68 27.00 2.55
C ARG A 176 7.47 27.78 2.02
N GLU A 177 7.26 27.80 0.72
CA GLU A 177 6.20 28.62 0.10
C GLU A 177 4.81 28.06 0.36
N TRP A 178 4.73 26.79 0.79
CA TRP A 178 3.52 26.17 1.32
C TRP A 178 3.07 26.69 2.69
N ARG A 179 3.93 27.42 3.44
CA ARG A 179 3.60 27.89 4.80
C ARG A 179 2.41 28.84 4.84
N TYR A 180 2.27 29.68 3.82
CA TYR A 180 1.12 30.59 3.75
C TYR A 180 -0.17 29.79 3.71
N PHE A 181 -0.24 28.79 2.82
CA PHE A 181 -1.39 27.89 2.71
C PHE A 181 -1.61 27.06 3.99
N GLU A 182 -0.53 26.56 4.62
CA GLU A 182 -0.60 25.85 5.92
C GLU A 182 -1.31 26.69 6.99
N GLY A 183 -0.97 27.98 7.11
CA GLY A 183 -1.62 28.87 8.08
C GLY A 183 -3.14 29.01 7.86
N HIS A 184 -3.63 28.85 6.63
CA HIS A 184 -5.04 28.91 6.30
C HIS A 184 -5.77 27.60 6.61
N THR A 185 -5.14 26.45 6.30
CA THR A 185 -5.75 25.13 6.48
C THR A 185 -5.99 24.78 7.96
N VAL A 186 -5.21 25.36 8.89
CA VAL A 186 -5.44 25.22 10.35
C VAL A 186 -6.86 25.62 10.78
N ARG A 187 -7.51 26.54 10.05
CA ARG A 187 -8.85 27.05 10.39
C ARG A 187 -9.98 26.28 9.70
N TRP A 188 -9.66 25.32 8.84
CA TRP A 188 -10.66 24.62 8.03
C TRP A 188 -11.46 23.62 8.86
N THR A 189 -12.71 23.40 8.45
CA THR A 189 -13.58 22.37 9.01
C THR A 189 -13.26 21.01 8.39
N ASP A 190 -13.72 19.92 9.02
CA ASP A 190 -13.53 18.56 8.45
C ASP A 190 -14.21 18.43 7.08
N GLU A 191 -15.29 19.17 6.83
CA GLU A 191 -15.96 19.19 5.53
C GLU A 191 -15.08 19.85 4.44
N MET A 192 -14.42 20.96 4.77
CA MET A 192 -13.46 21.63 3.88
C MET A 192 -12.22 20.76 3.65
N LEU A 193 -11.85 19.94 4.64
CA LEU A 193 -10.75 18.97 4.55
C LEU A 193 -11.16 17.62 3.96
N SER A 194 -12.40 17.49 3.47
CA SER A 194 -12.84 16.27 2.81
C SER A 194 -11.94 15.94 1.61
N PRO A 195 -11.73 14.65 1.28
CA PRO A 195 -10.61 14.24 0.45
C PRO A 195 -10.50 14.96 -0.91
N ASN A 196 -11.62 15.13 -1.59
CA ASN A 196 -11.65 15.78 -2.91
C ASN A 196 -11.47 17.30 -2.80
N LYS A 197 -12.11 17.95 -1.81
CA LYS A 197 -12.02 19.40 -1.64
C LYS A 197 -10.59 19.81 -1.27
N PHE A 198 -9.98 19.11 -0.33
CA PHE A 198 -8.62 19.41 0.09
C PHE A 198 -7.60 19.19 -1.02
N LEU A 199 -7.71 18.09 -1.78
CA LEU A 199 -6.84 17.85 -2.93
C LEU A 199 -6.98 18.94 -4.01
N SER A 200 -8.21 19.35 -4.35
CA SER A 200 -8.42 20.42 -5.31
C SER A 200 -7.74 21.72 -4.90
N GLU A 201 -7.89 22.13 -3.64
CA GLU A 201 -7.25 23.34 -3.12
C GLU A 201 -5.71 23.24 -3.11
N LEU A 202 -5.15 22.06 -2.79
CA LEU A 202 -3.72 21.83 -2.88
C LEU A 202 -3.19 21.99 -4.31
N ILE A 203 -3.90 21.46 -5.30
CA ILE A 203 -3.55 21.57 -6.73
C ILE A 203 -3.63 23.03 -7.18
N GLU A 204 -4.69 23.74 -6.81
CA GLU A 204 -4.84 25.16 -7.14
C GLU A 204 -3.70 26.01 -6.57
N GLU A 205 -3.30 25.75 -5.33
CA GLU A 205 -2.17 26.44 -4.71
C GLU A 205 -0.84 26.09 -5.36
N GLU A 206 -0.61 24.81 -5.70
CA GLU A 206 0.59 24.39 -6.45
C GLU A 206 0.71 25.14 -7.78
N ILE A 207 -0.40 25.25 -8.53
CA ILE A 207 -0.44 25.99 -9.80
C ILE A 207 -0.08 27.47 -9.59
N LYS A 208 -0.59 28.12 -8.55
CA LYS A 208 -0.23 29.51 -8.23
C LYS A 208 1.27 29.64 -7.94
N LEU A 209 1.82 28.76 -7.10
CA LEU A 209 3.23 28.75 -6.74
C LEU A 209 4.13 28.53 -7.97
N ILE A 210 3.76 27.62 -8.88
CA ILE A 210 4.47 27.41 -10.15
C ILE A 210 4.41 28.67 -11.02
N ASN A 211 3.24 29.30 -11.15
CA ASN A 211 3.08 30.50 -11.98
C ASN A 211 3.87 31.71 -11.45
N MET A 212 4.07 31.79 -10.13
CA MET A 212 4.92 32.81 -9.49
C MET A 212 6.42 32.47 -9.55
N GLY A 213 6.80 31.30 -10.05
CA GLY A 213 8.19 30.84 -10.10
C GLY A 213 8.74 30.35 -8.76
N ALA A 214 7.87 30.13 -7.77
CA ALA A 214 8.21 29.61 -6.45
C ALA A 214 8.40 28.08 -6.44
N LEU A 215 7.81 27.37 -7.39
CA LEU A 215 7.99 25.93 -7.61
C LEU A 215 8.36 25.65 -9.08
N PRO A 216 9.12 24.57 -9.36
CA PRO A 216 9.44 24.17 -10.72
C PRO A 216 8.19 23.68 -11.46
N ARG A 217 8.19 23.79 -12.79
CA ARG A 217 7.16 23.16 -13.62
C ARG A 217 7.34 21.64 -13.62
N HIS A 218 6.23 20.92 -13.65
CA HIS A 218 6.24 19.45 -13.73
C HIS A 218 6.96 18.99 -15.00
N GLY A 219 7.76 17.92 -14.87
CA GLY A 219 8.43 17.28 -16.01
C GLY A 219 9.53 18.09 -16.70
N VAL A 220 9.99 19.20 -16.11
CA VAL A 220 11.13 19.98 -16.65
C VAL A 220 12.41 19.54 -15.93
N ASP A 221 13.38 19.04 -16.69
CA ASP A 221 14.72 18.75 -16.20
C ASP A 221 15.57 20.04 -16.26
N ASP A 222 16.06 20.50 -15.10
CA ASP A 222 16.70 21.81 -14.94
C ASP A 222 18.00 21.96 -15.77
N THR A 223 18.55 20.86 -16.28
CA THR A 223 19.67 20.86 -17.23
C THR A 223 19.36 21.64 -18.52
N ILE A 224 18.09 21.72 -18.93
CA ILE A 224 17.67 22.48 -20.12
C ILE A 224 17.46 23.97 -19.81
N TYR A 225 17.03 24.31 -18.59
CA TYR A 225 16.82 25.71 -18.19
C TYR A 225 18.16 26.42 -17.93
N GLU A 226 19.12 25.76 -17.27
CA GLU A 226 20.46 26.31 -17.06
C GLU A 226 21.23 26.49 -18.37
N ALA A 227 21.12 25.54 -19.32
CA ALA A 227 21.72 25.68 -20.66
C ALA A 227 21.13 26.87 -21.44
N ASN A 228 19.83 27.13 -21.32
CA ASN A 228 19.17 28.25 -21.98
C ASN A 228 19.45 29.60 -21.32
N TYR A 229 19.66 29.64 -20.00
CA TYR A 229 20.05 30.86 -19.29
C TYR A 229 21.52 31.23 -19.59
N ALA A 230 22.43 30.25 -19.59
CA ALA A 230 23.82 30.45 -19.98
C ALA A 230 23.97 30.89 -21.46
N SER A 231 23.17 30.31 -22.37
CA SER A 231 23.17 30.65 -23.80
C SER A 231 22.63 32.07 -24.06
N ARG A 232 21.61 32.54 -23.31
CA ARG A 232 21.10 33.91 -23.42
C ARG A 232 22.10 34.95 -22.91
N ASN A 233 22.83 34.67 -21.82
CA ASN A 233 23.85 35.58 -21.31
C ASN A 233 25.07 35.70 -22.26
N HIS A 234 25.49 34.61 -22.91
CA HIS A 234 26.55 34.67 -23.93
C HIS A 234 26.14 35.46 -25.19
N ARG A 235 24.86 35.42 -25.59
CA ARG A 235 24.37 36.18 -26.75
C ARG A 235 24.28 37.69 -26.48
N ASN A 236 24.01 38.09 -25.24
CA ASN A 236 23.93 39.49 -24.84
C ASN A 236 25.31 40.11 -24.59
N LEU A 237 26.30 39.35 -24.13
CA LEU A 237 27.69 39.82 -24.00
C LEU A 237 28.37 40.07 -25.36
N ARG A 238 28.00 39.33 -26.41
CA ARG A 238 28.60 39.48 -27.75
C ARG A 238 28.05 40.66 -28.55
N LYS A 239 26.95 41.28 -28.13
CA LYS A 239 26.36 42.47 -28.79
C LYS A 239 26.75 43.81 -28.14
N GLY A 240 27.51 43.78 -27.04
CA GLY A 240 27.90 45.00 -26.29
C GLY A 240 29.33 45.49 -26.53
N SER A 241 30.12 44.86 -27.40
CA SER A 241 31.52 45.26 -27.65
C SER A 241 31.74 45.77 -29.07
N THR A 242 31.19 46.93 -29.37
CA THR A 242 31.71 47.83 -30.42
C THR A 242 31.81 49.23 -29.84
N SER A 243 32.85 49.47 -29.06
CA SER A 243 33.29 50.80 -28.64
C SER A 243 34.35 51.32 -29.62
N HIS A 244 34.00 52.41 -30.30
CA HIS A 244 34.81 53.49 -30.88
C HIS A 244 36.24 53.25 -31.40
N GLY A 245 36.40 53.47 -32.73
CA GLY A 245 37.31 54.45 -33.40
C GLY A 245 38.83 54.39 -33.17
N PRO A 246 39.63 54.65 -34.23
CA PRO A 246 40.21 55.98 -34.27
C PRO A 246 40.21 56.67 -35.64
N ASN A 247 40.10 58.00 -35.58
CA ASN A 247 40.47 58.93 -36.64
C ASN A 247 41.88 58.66 -37.15
N ALA A 248 42.06 58.72 -38.48
CA ALA A 248 43.34 58.93 -39.12
C ALA A 248 43.19 60.09 -40.13
N HIS A 249 43.67 61.28 -39.72
CA HIS A 249 44.12 62.32 -40.64
C HIS A 249 45.62 62.10 -40.89
N GLY A 250 46.05 62.18 -42.15
CA GLY A 250 47.47 62.30 -42.48
C GLY A 250 47.84 61.84 -43.89
N ALA A 251 47.58 62.69 -44.90
CA ALA A 251 48.47 63.08 -46.00
C ALA A 251 47.68 63.93 -47.00
#